data_AF-A0A158QM70-F1
#
_entry.id   AF-A0A158QM70-F1
#
_cell.length_a   1.000
_cell.length_b   1.000
_cell.length_c   1.000
_cell.angle_alpha   90.00
_cell.angle_beta   90.00
_cell.angle_gamma   90.00
#
_symmetry.space_group_name_H-M   'P 1'
#
loop_
_entity.id
_entity.type
_entity.pdbx_description
1 polymer ?
#
loop_
_entity_poly.entity_id
_entity_poly.type
_entity_poly.pdbx_seq_one_letter_code
_entity_poly.pdbx_strand_id
1 'polypeptide(L)'
;MEDSQLISNHHPFTAPIEKHREWLNDEEKTLEITGQHYDLVINGVEIGGGSIRIHDSEEQARVLEILGENTREMDHLLHALSHGAPPHGGFALGLDRYVALLLGQGDPAVPVREVTLKS
;
A
#
# COMPACT_ATOMS: atom_id res chain seq x y z
N MET A 1 0.07 -15.05 25.06
CA MET A 1 0.39 -15.27 23.64
C MET A 1 1.40 -14.19 23.32
N GLU A 2 2.57 -14.51 22.77
CA GLU A 2 3.50 -13.46 22.35
C GLU A 2 2.75 -12.55 21.38
N ASP A 3 2.68 -11.25 21.70
CA ASP A 3 1.98 -10.24 20.91
C ASP A 3 2.68 -10.13 19.55
N SER A 4 2.21 -10.91 18.58
CA SER A 4 2.65 -10.77 17.19
C SER A 4 2.11 -9.44 16.69
N GLN A 5 2.99 -8.44 16.61
CA GLN A 5 2.68 -7.16 16.00
C GLN A 5 2.13 -7.37 14.58
N LEU A 6 1.00 -6.74 14.29
CA LEU A 6 0.41 -6.78 12.95
C LEU A 6 1.26 -5.98 11.98
N ILE A 7 1.44 -6.50 10.77
CA ILE A 7 2.13 -5.82 9.69
C ILE A 7 1.16 -5.55 8.54
N SER A 8 1.31 -4.41 7.89
CA SER A 8 0.50 -4.06 6.71
C SER A 8 0.96 -4.86 5.48
N ASN A 9 0.01 -5.36 4.69
CA ASN A 9 0.29 -6.07 3.43
C ASN A 9 0.85 -5.15 2.33
N HIS A 10 0.45 -3.87 2.32
CA HIS A 10 1.05 -2.82 1.49
C HIS A 10 1.47 -1.64 2.38
N HIS A 11 1.19 -0.40 1.98
CA HIS A 11 1.49 0.77 2.79
C HIS A 11 0.47 0.94 3.93
N PRO A 12 0.87 1.33 5.14
CA PRO A 12 -0.02 1.63 6.29
C PRO A 12 -1.03 2.76 6.04
N PHE A 13 -0.97 3.41 4.87
CA PHE A 13 -1.87 4.49 4.47
C PHE A 13 -2.96 4.01 3.51
N THR A 14 -3.09 2.70 3.32
CA THR A 14 -4.10 2.10 2.44
C THR A 14 -5.45 2.11 3.12
N ALA A 15 -6.46 2.70 2.47
CA ALA A 15 -7.81 2.75 2.99
C ALA A 15 -8.43 1.34 3.05
N PRO A 16 -9.16 0.99 4.11
CA PRO A 16 -10.02 -0.19 4.11
C PRO A 16 -11.16 0.01 3.10
N ILE A 17 -11.74 -1.08 2.60
CA ILE A 17 -13.00 -1.01 1.84
C ILE A 17 -14.12 -0.49 2.74
N GLU A 18 -15.08 0.21 2.16
CA GLU A 18 -16.15 0.93 2.87
C GLU A 18 -16.84 0.07 3.93
N LYS A 19 -17.20 -1.18 3.58
CA LYS A 19 -17.89 -2.12 4.48
C LYS A 19 -17.08 -2.55 5.71
N HIS A 20 -15.75 -2.37 5.70
CA HIS A 20 -14.86 -2.78 6.79
C HIS A 20 -14.31 -1.58 7.59
N ARG A 21 -14.68 -0.33 7.26
CA ARG A 21 -14.18 0.86 8.00
C ARG A 21 -14.45 0.78 9.50
N GLU A 22 -15.70 0.45 9.86
CA GLU A 22 -16.12 0.28 11.26
C GLU A 22 -15.35 -0.84 12.00
N TRP A 23 -14.76 -1.79 11.26
CA TRP A 23 -14.04 -2.92 11.85
C TRP A 23 -12.67 -2.52 12.40
N LEU A 24 -12.16 -1.32 12.07
CA LEU A 24 -10.96 -0.77 12.72
C LEU A 24 -11.12 -0.62 14.24
N ASN A 25 -12.36 -0.55 14.73
CA ASN A 25 -12.68 -0.47 16.15
C ASN A 25 -13.06 -1.84 16.76
N ASP A 26 -12.99 -2.92 15.97
CA ASP A 26 -13.37 -4.28 16.36
C ASP A 26 -12.14 -5.19 16.29
N GLU A 27 -11.51 -5.43 17.45
CA GLU A 27 -10.27 -6.22 17.54
C GLU A 27 -10.42 -7.62 16.94
N GLU A 28 -11.60 -8.24 17.09
CA GLU A 28 -11.88 -9.59 16.57
C GLU A 28 -11.90 -9.63 15.03
N LYS A 29 -12.22 -8.51 14.37
CA LYS A 29 -12.34 -8.40 12.91
C LYS A 29 -11.11 -7.79 12.22
N THR A 30 -10.12 -7.33 12.98
CA THR A 30 -8.93 -6.64 12.46
C THR A 30 -8.25 -7.41 11.32
N LEU A 31 -8.12 -8.74 11.47
CA LEU A 31 -7.49 -9.61 10.47
C LEU A 31 -8.34 -9.85 9.21
N GLU A 32 -9.63 -9.50 9.24
CA GLU A 32 -10.56 -9.62 8.12
C GLU A 32 -10.71 -8.30 7.32
N ILE A 33 -10.03 -7.23 7.77
CA ILE A 33 -10.05 -5.94 7.09
C ILE A 33 -9.38 -6.07 5.72
N THR A 34 -10.12 -5.70 4.68
CA THR A 34 -9.63 -5.73 3.30
C THR A 34 -9.26 -4.31 2.89
N GLY A 35 -8.01 -4.10 2.51
CA GLY A 35 -7.53 -2.82 1.98
C GLY A 35 -7.93 -2.61 0.51
N GLN A 36 -8.06 -1.35 0.11
CA GLN A 36 -8.30 -0.91 -1.27
C GLN A 36 -6.98 -0.79 -2.04
N HIS A 37 -6.21 -1.86 -2.11
CA HIS A 37 -5.00 -1.95 -2.92
C HIS A 37 -5.24 -2.74 -4.21
N TYR A 38 -4.38 -2.53 -5.19
CA TYR A 38 -4.47 -3.15 -6.50
C TYR A 38 -3.09 -3.27 -7.12
N ASP A 39 -2.82 -4.43 -7.72
CA ASP A 39 -1.55 -4.72 -8.38
C ASP A 39 -1.78 -4.99 -9.88
N LEU A 40 -0.86 -4.49 -10.70
CA LEU A 40 -0.78 -4.79 -12.13
C LEU A 40 0.20 -5.92 -12.35
N VAL A 41 -0.30 -7.05 -12.83
CA VAL A 41 0.51 -8.24 -13.15
C VAL A 41 0.47 -8.50 -14.66
N ILE A 42 1.65 -8.70 -15.27
CA ILE A 42 1.80 -9.06 -16.68
C ILE A 42 2.65 -10.33 -16.77
N ASN A 43 2.15 -11.36 -17.46
CA ASN A 43 2.82 -12.65 -17.64
C ASN A 43 3.35 -13.27 -16.34
N GLY A 44 2.58 -13.13 -15.26
CA GLY A 44 2.93 -13.65 -13.93
C GLY A 44 3.94 -12.82 -13.14
N VAL A 45 4.29 -11.62 -13.60
CA VAL A 45 5.19 -10.69 -12.90
C VAL A 45 4.46 -9.41 -12.52
N GLU A 46 4.59 -9.01 -11.26
CA GLU A 46 4.11 -7.71 -10.78
C GLU A 46 4.93 -6.57 -11.41
N ILE A 47 4.23 -5.63 -12.03
CA ILE A 47 4.82 -4.49 -12.74
C ILE A 47 4.64 -3.20 -11.94
N GLY A 48 3.66 -3.17 -11.05
CA GLY A 48 3.40 -2.04 -10.20
C GLY A 48 2.18 -2.27 -9.35
N GLY A 49 2.02 -1.45 -8.34
CA GLY A 49 0.96 -1.55 -7.36
C GLY A 49 0.53 -0.18 -6.87
N GLY A 50 -0.66 -0.13 -6.31
CA GLY A 50 -1.26 1.10 -5.85
C GLY A 50 -2.33 0.85 -4.80
N SER A 51 -2.80 1.94 -4.19
CA SER A 51 -3.96 1.89 -3.33
C SER A 51 -4.70 3.21 -3.25
N ILE A 52 -5.96 3.13 -2.87
CA ILE A 52 -6.72 4.28 -2.36
C ILE A 52 -6.18 4.58 -0.95
N ARG A 53 -5.95 5.86 -0.68
CA ARG A 53 -5.33 6.31 0.56
C ARG A 53 -6.37 6.72 1.59
N ILE A 54 -6.04 6.50 2.86
CA ILE A 54 -6.77 7.08 3.97
C ILE A 54 -6.60 8.60 3.89
N HIS A 55 -7.71 9.33 3.89
CA HIS A 55 -7.73 10.79 3.83
C HIS A 55 -8.36 11.41 5.09
N ASP A 56 -8.79 10.57 6.04
CA ASP A 56 -9.30 10.97 7.35
C ASP A 56 -8.23 10.76 8.43
N SER A 57 -8.06 11.76 9.30
CA SER A 57 -7.00 11.73 10.32
C SER A 57 -7.27 10.72 11.42
N GLU A 58 -8.52 10.51 11.82
CA GLU A 58 -8.87 9.60 12.92
C GLU A 58 -8.73 8.15 12.45
N GLU A 59 -9.20 7.86 11.23
CA GLU A 59 -9.01 6.56 10.59
C GLU A 59 -7.51 6.21 10.45
N GLN A 60 -6.68 7.16 10.00
CA GLN A 60 -5.25 6.92 9.85
C GLN A 60 -4.56 6.69 11.19
N ALA A 61 -4.90 7.47 12.22
CA ALA A 61 -4.37 7.28 13.56
C ALA A 61 -4.73 5.90 14.11
N ARG A 62 -5.97 5.45 13.90
CA ARG A 62 -6.43 4.13 14.34
C ARG A 62 -5.67 2.99 13.66
N VAL A 63 -5.40 3.10 12.36
CA VAL A 63 -4.58 2.11 11.64
C VAL A 63 -3.15 2.07 12.18
N LEU A 64 -2.53 3.21 12.48
CA LEU A 64 -1.20 3.25 13.06
C LEU A 64 -1.16 2.61 14.45
N GLU A 65 -2.18 2.84 15.29
CA GLU A 65 -2.31 2.18 16.60
C GLU A 65 -2.41 0.66 16.47
N ILE A 66 -3.24 0.16 15.56
CA ILE A 66 -3.40 -1.29 15.29
C ILE A 66 -2.08 -1.93 14.88
N LEU A 67 -1.27 -1.22 14.08
CA LEU A 67 0.04 -1.68 13.63
C LEU A 67 1.14 -1.49 14.69
N GLY A 68 0.83 -0.87 15.84
CA GLY A 68 1.82 -0.55 16.87
C GLY A 68 2.84 0.51 16.45
N GLU A 69 2.49 1.35 15.47
CA GLU A 69 3.35 2.42 14.96
C GLU A 69 3.28 3.66 15.85
N ASN A 70 4.40 4.38 15.97
CA ASN A 70 4.44 5.60 16.78
C ASN A 70 3.76 6.76 16.05
N THR A 71 2.52 7.05 16.43
CA THR A 71 1.70 8.13 15.84
C THR A 71 2.39 9.49 15.89
N ARG A 72 3.24 9.77 16.89
CA ARG A 72 3.95 11.05 17.01
C ARG A 72 4.91 11.33 15.86
N GLU A 73 5.52 10.29 15.28
CA GLU A 73 6.39 10.48 14.11
C GLU A 73 5.59 10.89 12.87
N MET A 74 4.29 10.57 12.86
CA MET A 74 3.34 10.85 11.79
C MET A 74 2.45 12.08 12.07
N ASP A 75 2.70 12.85 13.14
CA ASP A 75 1.89 14.02 13.51
C ASP A 75 1.72 15.02 12.36
N HIS A 76 2.78 15.22 11.57
CA HIS A 76 2.74 16.12 10.41
C HIS A 76 1.73 15.65 9.34
N LEU A 77 1.65 14.34 9.11
CA LEU A 77 0.72 13.74 8.16
C LEU A 77 -0.70 13.80 8.71
N LEU A 78 -0.92 13.37 9.97
CA LEU A 78 -2.23 13.41 10.62
C LEU A 78 -2.79 14.83 10.66
N HIS A 79 -1.94 15.81 10.98
CA HIS A 79 -2.30 17.22 10.92
C HIS A 79 -2.66 17.66 9.50
N ALA A 80 -1.96 17.20 8.46
CA ALA A 80 -2.34 17.54 7.08
C ALA A 80 -3.71 16.92 6.69
N LEU A 81 -3.98 15.69 7.12
CA LEU A 81 -5.26 15.02 6.86
C LEU A 81 -6.44 15.74 7.52
N SER A 82 -6.26 16.22 8.76
CA SER A 82 -7.31 16.93 9.51
C SER A 82 -7.74 18.27 8.90
N HIS A 83 -6.96 18.81 7.95
CA HIS A 83 -7.30 20.04 7.22
C HIS A 83 -8.10 19.80 5.94
N GLY A 84 -8.67 18.60 5.76
CA GLY A 84 -9.55 18.27 4.64
C GLY A 84 -8.79 17.75 3.43
N ALA A 85 -7.90 16.78 3.63
CA ALA A 85 -7.28 16.07 2.51
C ALA A 85 -8.38 15.42 1.63
N PRO A 86 -8.35 15.61 0.30
CA PRO A 86 -9.36 15.03 -0.57
C PRO A 86 -9.18 13.50 -0.68
N PRO A 87 -10.22 12.75 -1.06
CA PRO A 87 -10.05 11.36 -1.48
C PRO A 87 -8.99 11.25 -2.57
N HIS A 88 -7.98 10.42 -2.35
CA HIS A 88 -6.84 10.28 -3.25
C HIS A 88 -6.35 8.84 -3.31
N GLY A 89 -5.60 8.55 -4.37
CA GLY A 89 -5.01 7.25 -4.61
C GLY A 89 -3.71 7.44 -5.38
N GLY A 90 -2.90 6.39 -5.43
CA GLY A 90 -1.66 6.43 -6.18
C GLY A 90 -1.27 5.06 -6.67
N PHE A 91 -0.40 5.04 -7.68
CA PHE A 91 0.13 3.84 -8.29
C PHE A 91 1.62 4.06 -8.56
N ALA A 92 2.44 3.08 -8.26
CA ALA A 92 3.86 3.08 -8.54
C ALA A 92 4.16 1.99 -9.57
N LEU A 93 4.87 2.37 -10.63
CA LEU A 93 5.31 1.46 -11.68
C LEU A 93 6.77 1.08 -11.47
N GLY A 94 7.08 -0.21 -11.44
CA GLY A 94 8.42 -0.75 -11.56
C GLY A 94 8.94 -0.55 -12.98
N LEU A 95 9.37 0.67 -13.31
CA LEU A 95 9.73 1.10 -14.65
C LEU A 95 10.78 0.19 -15.28
N ASP A 96 11.84 -0.16 -14.55
CA ASP A 96 12.91 -1.01 -15.08
C ASP A 96 12.41 -2.42 -15.40
N ARG A 97 11.52 -2.98 -14.57
CA ARG A 97 10.89 -4.28 -14.82
C ARG A 97 9.96 -4.22 -16.03
N TYR A 98 9.18 -3.14 -16.15
CA TYR A 98 8.30 -2.93 -17.29
C TYR A 98 9.09 -2.86 -18.60
N VAL A 99 10.17 -2.07 -18.63
CA VAL A 99 11.08 -1.97 -19.79
C VAL A 99 11.73 -3.31 -20.12
N ALA A 100 12.17 -4.07 -19.10
CA ALA A 100 12.74 -5.40 -19.30
C ALA A 100 11.77 -6.36 -19.99
N LEU A 101 10.49 -6.33 -19.60
CA LEU A 101 9.45 -7.14 -20.23
C LEU A 101 9.15 -6.70 -21.66
N LEU A 102 9.09 -5.39 -21.93
CA LEU A 102 8.87 -4.89 -23.29
C LEU A 102 10.00 -5.31 -24.24
N LEU A 103 11.25 -5.13 -23.82
CA LEU A 103 12.43 -5.50 -24.61
C LEU A 103 12.62 -7.02 -24.70
N GLY A 104 12.19 -7.75 -23.68
CA GLY A 104 12.12 -9.20 -23.64
C GLY A 104 10.92 -9.81 -24.37
N GLN A 105 10.12 -9.00 -25.08
CA GLN A 105 8.91 -9.45 -25.81
C GLN A 105 7.92 -10.23 -24.91
N GLY A 106 7.81 -9.80 -23.65
CA GLY A 106 6.95 -10.42 -22.65
C GLY A 106 7.58 -11.60 -21.91
N ASP A 107 8.84 -11.96 -22.16
CA ASP A 107 9.54 -12.99 -21.40
C ASP A 107 9.93 -12.47 -20.00
N PRO A 108 9.34 -13.00 -18.92
CA PRO A 108 9.66 -12.56 -17.55
C PRO A 108 11.05 -12.98 -17.08
N ALA A 109 11.72 -13.90 -17.79
CA ALA A 109 13.06 -14.35 -17.47
C ALA A 109 14.15 -13.32 -17.83
N VAL A 110 13.82 -12.31 -18.66
CA VAL A 110 14.78 -11.27 -19.04
C VAL A 110 15.19 -10.45 -17.80
N PRO A 111 16.48 -10.45 -17.42
CA PRO A 111 16.94 -9.74 -16.23
C PRO A 111 16.91 -8.23 -16.43
N VAL A 112 16.45 -7.49 -15.40
CA VAL A 112 16.41 -6.02 -15.40
C VAL A 112 17.78 -5.40 -15.70
N ARG A 113 18.86 -5.99 -15.18
CA ARG A 113 20.24 -5.52 -15.39
C ARG A 113 20.64 -5.47 -16.87
N GLU A 114 20.07 -6.33 -17.72
CA GLU A 114 20.43 -6.40 -19.13
C GLU A 114 19.89 -5.22 -19.93
N VAL A 115 18.87 -4.54 -19.40
CA VAL A 115 18.25 -3.36 -20.02
C VAL A 115 18.71 -2.04 -19.40
N THR A 116 19.22 -2.05 -18.16
CA THR A 116 19.72 -0.85 -17.46
C THR A 116 21.20 -0.56 -17.68
N LEU A 117 22.04 -1.56 -17.95
CA LEU A 117 23.51 -1.40 -18.03
C LEU A 117 24.07 -1.33 -19.46
N LYS A 118 23.21 -1.35 -20.49
CA LYS A 118 23.64 -1.28 -21.91
C LYS A 118 23.68 0.16 -22.49
N SER A 119 23.48 1.19 -21.67
CA SER A 119 23.58 2.61 -22.06
C SER A 119 24.98 3.17 -21.89
#